data_AF-A0A832E762-F1
#
_entry.id   AF-A0A832E762-F1
#
_cell.length_a   1.000
_cell.length_b   1.000
_cell.length_c   1.000
_cell.angle_alpha   90.00
_cell.angle_beta   90.00
_cell.angle_gamma   90.00
#
_symmetry.space_group_name_H-M   'P 1'
#
loop_
_entity.id
_entity.type
_entity.pdbx_description
1 polymer ?
#
loop_
_entity_poly.entity_id
_entity_poly.type
_entity_poly.pdbx_seq_one_letter_code
_entity_poly.pdbx_strand_id
1 'polypeptide(L)'
;MNNRVHISDNERLVALFGLAATRQKSNSASCPSDEKLSELIDNTLNSKQRTSLFRHLNQCSKCYQLWLETTDLLLEEKDLIEIVNLDHFRATAS
;
A
#
# COMPACT_ATOMS: atom_id res chain seq x y z
N MET A 1 -33.03 22.12 -12.95
CA MET A 1 -31.78 22.42 -13.68
C MET A 1 -30.81 21.28 -13.41
N ASN A 2 -30.52 20.41 -14.38
CA ASN A 2 -29.48 19.38 -14.25
C ASN A 2 -28.66 19.35 -15.55
N ASN A 3 -27.49 20.00 -15.52
CA ASN A 3 -26.57 20.06 -16.64
C ASN A 3 -25.64 18.82 -16.57
N ARG A 4 -26.03 17.74 -17.24
CA ARG A 4 -25.13 16.58 -17.42
C ARG A 4 -24.11 16.95 -18.50
N VAL A 5 -22.89 17.22 -18.07
CA VAL A 5 -21.75 17.42 -18.98
C VAL A 5 -21.57 16.14 -19.79
N HIS A 6 -21.89 16.21 -21.07
CA HIS A 6 -21.70 15.11 -22.01
C HIS A 6 -20.26 15.16 -22.54
N ILE A 7 -19.35 14.54 -21.80
CA ILE A 7 -17.94 14.43 -22.19
C ILE A 7 -17.85 13.37 -23.29
N SER A 8 -17.31 13.73 -24.46
CA SER A 8 -17.09 12.79 -25.55
C SER A 8 -16.00 11.77 -25.21
N ASP A 9 -16.06 10.57 -25.79
CA ASP A 9 -15.08 9.51 -25.52
C ASP A 9 -13.64 9.95 -25.81
N ASN A 10 -13.45 10.79 -26.81
CA ASN A 10 -12.15 11.35 -27.17
C ASN A 10 -11.59 12.26 -26.06
N GLU A 11 -12.42 13.07 -25.41
CA GLU A 11 -11.98 13.92 -24.29
C GLU A 11 -11.61 13.08 -23.06
N ARG A 12 -12.34 11.98 -22.80
CA ARG A 12 -11.98 11.02 -21.74
C ARG A 12 -10.64 10.35 -22.03
N LEU A 13 -10.42 9.94 -23.27
CA LEU A 13 -9.15 9.34 -23.70
C LEU A 13 -8.00 10.32 -23.59
N VAL A 14 -8.16 11.57 -24.03
CA VAL A 14 -7.14 12.62 -23.89
C VAL A 14 -6.82 12.89 -22.43
N ALA A 15 -7.83 12.94 -21.54
CA ALA A 15 -7.61 13.09 -20.11
C ALA A 15 -6.84 11.90 -19.51
N LEU A 16 -7.19 10.66 -19.90
CA LEU A 16 -6.49 9.45 -19.47
C LEU A 16 -5.05 9.40 -19.99
N PHE A 17 -4.82 9.76 -21.25
CA PHE A 17 -3.47 9.85 -21.81
C PHE A 17 -2.65 10.95 -21.15
N GLY A 18 -3.26 12.09 -20.81
CA GLY A 18 -2.62 13.16 -20.04
C GLY A 18 -2.21 12.69 -18.64
N LEU A 19 -3.09 11.96 -17.93
CA LEU A 19 -2.78 11.35 -16.64
C LEU A 19 -1.71 10.26 -16.74
N ALA A 20 -1.71 9.45 -17.80
CA ALA A 20 -0.72 8.41 -18.04
C ALA A 20 0.64 9.00 -18.48
N ALA A 21 0.65 10.06 -19.29
CA ALA A 21 1.87 10.75 -19.73
C ALA A 21 2.52 11.56 -18.59
N THR A 22 1.69 12.10 -17.69
CA THR A 22 2.14 12.72 -16.43
C THR A 22 2.30 11.72 -15.28
N ARG A 23 2.06 10.41 -15.53
CA ARG A 23 2.55 9.30 -14.69
C ARG A 23 4.06 9.23 -14.87
N GLN A 24 4.69 10.30 -14.40
CA GLN A 24 6.07 10.66 -14.56
C GLN A 24 6.90 9.43 -14.26
N LYS A 25 7.69 9.05 -15.27
CA LYS A 25 9.03 8.48 -15.17
C LYS A 25 9.28 8.01 -13.75
N SER A 26 9.06 6.71 -13.51
CA SER A 26 9.50 6.04 -12.31
C SER A 26 10.98 6.33 -12.17
N ASN A 27 11.31 7.43 -11.48
CA ASN A 27 12.62 7.63 -10.94
C ASN A 27 12.69 6.52 -9.93
N SER A 28 13.25 5.39 -10.35
CA SER A 28 13.98 4.48 -9.50
C SER A 28 15.17 5.24 -8.91
N ALA A 29 14.91 6.37 -8.23
CA ALA A 29 15.59 6.68 -7.00
C ALA A 29 15.52 5.38 -6.22
N SER A 30 16.69 4.79 -5.96
CA SER A 30 16.85 3.41 -5.50
C SER A 30 15.69 2.98 -4.63
N CYS A 31 15.14 1.80 -4.92
CA CYS A 31 14.13 1.18 -4.07
C CYS A 31 14.59 1.31 -2.60
N PRO A 32 13.65 1.59 -1.67
CA PRO A 32 13.99 1.62 -0.25
C PRO A 32 14.68 0.31 0.15
N SER A 33 15.56 0.37 1.15
CA SER A 33 16.13 -0.84 1.72
C SER A 33 15.05 -1.71 2.35
N ASP A 34 15.30 -3.02 2.43
CA ASP A 34 14.38 -3.97 3.04
C ASP A 34 14.07 -3.59 4.49
N GLU A 35 15.09 -3.13 5.24
CA GLU A 35 14.93 -2.58 6.60
C GLU A 35 13.86 -1.48 6.66
N LYS A 36 13.82 -0.60 5.66
CA LYS A 36 12.87 0.52 5.63
C LYS A 36 11.45 0.06 5.31
N LEU A 37 11.33 -1.01 4.54
CA LEU A 37 10.05 -1.67 4.26
C LEU A 37 9.55 -2.44 5.50
N SER A 38 10.44 -3.09 6.26
CA SER A 38 10.11 -3.73 7.54
C SER A 38 9.63 -2.69 8.57
N GLU A 39 10.33 -1.56 8.72
CA GLU A 39 9.88 -0.47 9.60
C GLU A 39 8.48 0.07 9.23
N LEU A 40 8.13 0.05 7.93
CA LEU A 40 6.79 0.43 7.48
C LEU A 40 5.74 -0.57 7.96
N ILE A 41 6.05 -1.87 7.91
CA ILE A 41 5.19 -2.96 8.33
C ILE A 41 5.02 -2.97 9.87
N ASP A 42 6.11 -2.77 10.60
CA ASP A 42 6.13 -2.67 12.07
C ASP A 42 5.53 -1.35 12.59
N ASN A 43 5.15 -0.46 11.67
CA ASN A 43 4.59 0.87 11.95
C ASN A 43 5.49 1.77 12.83
N THR A 44 6.80 1.55 12.81
CA THR A 44 7.79 2.30 13.60
C THR A 44 8.23 3.61 12.93
N LEU A 45 7.82 3.83 11.69
CA LEU A 45 8.12 5.05 10.95
C LEU A 45 7.35 6.28 11.46
N ASN A 46 8.03 7.43 11.43
CA ASN A 46 7.34 8.71 11.62
C ASN A 46 6.45 9.05 10.41
N SER A 47 5.48 9.95 10.61
CA SER A 47 4.47 10.28 9.60
C SER A 47 5.06 10.77 8.27
N LYS A 48 6.18 11.50 8.30
CA LYS A 48 6.85 11.99 7.09
C LYS A 48 7.50 10.86 6.29
N GLN A 49 8.17 9.94 6.99
CA GLN A 49 8.79 8.76 6.39
C GLN A 49 7.74 7.82 5.79
N ARG A 50 6.65 7.57 6.54
CA ARG A 50 5.53 6.75 6.11
C ARG A 50 4.89 7.28 4.81
N THR A 51 4.58 8.59 4.77
CA THR A 51 4.04 9.23 3.56
C THR A 51 4.99 9.16 2.37
N SER A 52 6.31 9.31 2.61
CA SER A 52 7.30 9.21 1.53
C SER A 52 7.39 7.79 0.96
N LEU A 53 7.30 6.76 1.82
CA LEU A 53 7.28 5.37 1.40
C LEU A 53 6.00 5.03 0.63
N PHE A 54 4.82 5.43 1.10
CA PHE A 54 3.58 5.22 0.35
C PHE A 54 3.59 5.90 -1.02
N ARG A 55 4.18 7.10 -1.11
CA ARG A 55 4.40 7.76 -2.40
C ARG A 55 5.31 6.93 -3.32
N HIS A 56 6.36 6.30 -2.78
CA HIS A 56 7.21 5.39 -3.56
C HIS A 56 6.43 4.14 -3.99
N LEU A 57 5.68 3.50 -3.09
CA LEU A 57 4.85 2.32 -3.40
C LEU A 57 3.85 2.61 -4.53
N ASN A 58 3.22 3.78 -4.53
CA ASN A 58 2.31 4.22 -5.60
C ASN A 58 2.99 4.39 -6.97
N GLN A 59 4.32 4.50 -7.00
CA GLN A 59 5.12 4.75 -8.21
C GLN A 59 5.99 3.56 -8.61
N CYS A 60 6.21 2.59 -7.73
CA CYS A 60 7.10 1.45 -7.93
C CYS A 60 6.34 0.13 -7.74
N SER A 61 5.94 -0.48 -8.86
CA SER A 61 5.20 -1.76 -8.85
C SER A 61 5.94 -2.88 -8.11
N LYS A 62 7.27 -2.95 -8.26
CA LYS A 62 8.10 -3.95 -7.56
C LYS A 62 7.98 -3.83 -6.04
N CYS A 63 8.14 -2.63 -5.50
CA CYS A 63 8.05 -2.42 -4.05
C CYS A 63 6.60 -2.57 -3.54
N TYR A 64 5.61 -2.21 -4.37
CA TYR A 64 4.21 -2.42 -4.03
C TYR A 64 3.86 -3.91 -3.92
N GLN A 65 4.31 -4.74 -4.86
CA GLN A 65 4.09 -6.20 -4.79
C GLN A 65 4.81 -6.81 -3.58
N LEU A 66 6.07 -6.47 -3.35
CA LEU A 66 6.82 -6.95 -2.18
C LEU A 66 6.13 -6.58 -0.86
N TRP A 67 5.60 -5.35 -0.77
CA TRP A 67 4.85 -4.91 0.41
C TRP A 67 3.58 -5.76 0.60
N LEU A 68 2.80 -6.00 -0.45
CA LEU A 68 1.60 -6.83 -0.38
C LEU A 68 1.92 -8.27 0.06
N GLU A 69 2.88 -8.93 -0.60
CA GLU A 69 3.30 -10.29 -0.28
C GLU A 69 3.76 -10.41 1.17
N THR A 70 4.58 -9.47 1.64
CA THR A 70 5.04 -9.47 3.04
C THR A 70 3.90 -9.25 4.02
N THR A 71 2.95 -8.35 3.71
CA THR A 71 1.80 -8.14 4.59
C THR A 71 0.85 -9.32 4.63
N ASP A 72 0.68 -10.04 3.51
CA ASP A 72 -0.18 -11.23 3.41
C ASP A 72 0.34 -12.34 4.32
N LEU A 73 1.65 -12.64 4.24
CA LEU A 73 2.33 -13.61 5.10
C LEU A 73 2.18 -13.29 6.60
N LEU A 74 2.18 -12.00 6.96
CA LEU A 74 2.02 -11.56 8.35
C LEU A 74 0.57 -11.60 8.85
N LEU A 75 -0.41 -11.51 7.95
CA LEU A 75 -1.80 -11.70 8.30
C LEU A 75 -2.07 -13.19 8.60
N GLU A 76 -1.51 -14.09 7.79
CA GLU A 76 -1.55 -15.53 8.07
C GLU A 76 -0.93 -15.87 9.45
N GLU A 77 0.13 -15.18 9.84
CA GLU A 77 0.78 -15.37 11.15
C GLU A 77 -0.02 -14.75 12.31
N LYS A 78 -0.67 -13.60 12.11
CA LYS A 78 -1.49 -12.94 13.15
C LYS A 78 -2.80 -13.67 13.43
N ASP A 79 -3.39 -14.31 12.43
CA ASP A 79 -4.53 -15.22 12.65
C ASP A 79 -4.14 -16.39 13.57
N LEU A 80 -2.88 -16.85 13.53
CA LEU A 80 -2.37 -17.85 14.47
C LEU A 80 -2.16 -17.26 15.88
N ILE A 81 -1.73 -16.00 16.01
CA ILE A 81 -1.52 -15.35 17.32
C ILE A 81 -2.86 -15.05 18.01
N GLU A 82 -3.93 -14.70 17.28
CA GLU A 82 -5.27 -14.55 17.89
C GLU A 82 -5.85 -15.89 18.36
N ILE A 83 -5.63 -16.98 17.62
CA ILE A 83 -6.05 -18.33 18.04
C ILE A 83 -5.30 -18.77 19.31
N VAL A 84 -3.98 -18.58 19.38
CA VAL A 84 -3.17 -18.98 20.55
C VAL A 84 -3.48 -18.12 21.80
N ASN A 85 -3.92 -16.87 21.64
CA ASN A 85 -4.33 -16.02 22.76
C ASN A 85 -5.74 -16.31 23.29
N LEU A 86 -6.65 -16.86 22.47
CA LEU A 86 -7.99 -17.28 22.92
C LEU A 86 -7.93 -18.51 23.85
N ASP A 87 -6.98 -19.42 23.65
CA ASP A 87 -6.78 -20.57 24.54
C ASP A 87 -6.19 -20.18 25.91
N HIS A 88 -5.38 -19.12 25.99
CA HIS A 88 -4.84 -18.62 27.27
C HIS A 88 -5.91 -17.97 28.16
N PHE A 89 -6.93 -17.33 27.56
CA PHE A 89 -8.03 -16.70 28.30
C PHE A 89 -9.04 -17.72 28.86
N ARG A 90 -9.18 -18.91 28.25
CA ARG A 90 -10.02 -20.00 28.79
C ARG A 90 -9.35 -20.80 29.92
N ALA A 91 -8.02 -20.85 29.98
CA ALA A 91 -7.29 -21.61 30.99
C ALA A 91 -7.13 -20.89 32.34
N THR A 92 -7.44 -19.60 32.42
CA THR A 92 -7.32 -18.78 33.65
C THR A 92 -8.67 -18.41 34.27
N ALA A 93 -9.77 -18.89 33.68
CA ALA A 93 -11.15 -18.70 34.16
C ALA A 93 -11.75 -19.98 34.80
N SER A 94 -10.92 -20.84 35.41
CA SER A 94 -11.36 -22.01 36.20
C SER A 94 -10.78 -21.97 37.60
#